data_AF-A0AB39LGD8-F1
#
_entry.id   AF-A0AB39LGD8-F1
#
_cell.length_a   1.000
_cell.length_b   1.000
_cell.length_c   1.000
_cell.angle_alpha   90.00
_cell.angle_beta   90.00
_cell.angle_gamma   90.00
#
_symmetry.space_group_name_H-M   'P 1'
#
loop_
_entity.id
_entity.type
_entity.pdbx_description
1 polymer ?
#
loop_
_entity_poly.entity_id
_entity_poly.type
_entity_poly.pdbx_seq_one_letter_code
_entity_poly.pdbx_strand_id
1 'polypeptide(L)'
;MSLNPNTRLYGKRSLLELLDPARPRDRACLEAFERELDMPWALYHVRRLFLLSGSGERRPVMRSTECLDIGRPQQLAQRLITVSERHGVDVEHDPLYGRARAWLRPRREAWPMAEELFVTAPARVIDKQDMHFEREWHALLSGSAARLPLA
;
A
#
# COMPACT_ATOMS: atom_id res chain seq x y z
N MET A 1 -12.93 -8.02 -7.74
CA MET A 1 -12.01 -8.99 -7.10
C MET A 1 -10.78 -8.31 -6.47
N SER A 2 -10.82 -7.98 -5.18
CA SER A 2 -9.71 -7.42 -4.37
C SER A 2 -8.93 -8.47 -3.58
N LEU A 3 -8.01 -9.12 -4.25
CA LEU A 3 -6.86 -9.77 -3.64
C LEU A 3 -5.67 -9.14 -4.32
N ASN A 4 -4.96 -8.27 -3.61
CA ASN A 4 -3.79 -7.60 -4.17
C ASN A 4 -2.88 -8.68 -4.80
N PRO A 5 -2.67 -8.70 -6.13
CA PRO A 5 -1.85 -9.73 -6.76
C PRO A 5 -0.41 -9.70 -6.23
N ASN A 6 -0.02 -8.55 -5.68
CA ASN A 6 1.28 -8.30 -5.06
C ASN A 6 1.28 -8.58 -3.53
N THR A 7 0.14 -8.94 -2.92
CA THR A 7 0.07 -9.47 -1.56
C THR A 7 -0.52 -10.88 -1.58
N ARG A 8 0.39 -11.84 -1.67
CA ARG A 8 0.07 -13.25 -1.76
C ARG A 8 -0.25 -13.77 -0.37
N LEU A 9 -1.51 -14.16 -0.16
CA LEU A 9 -1.95 -14.81 1.09
C LEU A 9 -1.59 -16.30 1.11
N TYR A 10 -1.43 -16.93 -0.07
CA TYR A 10 -1.17 -18.36 -0.23
C TYR A 10 0.22 -18.62 -0.80
N GLY A 11 1.25 -18.26 -0.03
CA GLY A 11 2.65 -18.43 -0.40
C GLY A 11 3.00 -17.64 -1.67
N LYS A 12 3.19 -18.35 -2.79
CA LYS A 12 3.51 -17.73 -4.08
C LYS A 12 2.28 -17.35 -4.92
N ARG A 13 1.07 -17.71 -4.47
CA ARG A 13 -0.18 -17.45 -5.20
C ARG A 13 -1.06 -16.47 -4.43
N SER A 14 -1.73 -15.61 -5.18
CA SER A 14 -2.90 -14.85 -4.73
C SER A 14 -4.10 -15.79 -4.60
N LEU A 15 -5.08 -15.40 -3.78
CA LEU A 15 -6.34 -16.15 -3.72
C LEU A 15 -7.09 -16.09 -5.06
N LEU A 16 -6.85 -15.07 -5.90
CA LEU A 16 -7.48 -14.95 -7.20
C LEU A 16 -6.99 -16.06 -8.15
N GLU A 17 -5.69 -16.37 -8.11
CA GLU A 17 -5.11 -17.48 -8.87
C GLU A 17 -5.59 -18.86 -8.40
N LEU A 18 -6.30 -18.96 -7.26
CA LEU A 18 -6.86 -20.20 -6.74
C LEU A 18 -8.35 -20.38 -7.10
N LEU A 19 -9.01 -19.35 -7.60
CA LEU A 19 -10.42 -19.37 -7.95
C LEU A 19 -10.58 -19.51 -9.47
N ASP A 20 -11.44 -20.43 -9.89
CA ASP A 20 -11.73 -20.69 -11.30
C ASP A 20 -13.14 -20.15 -11.64
N PRO A 21 -13.27 -19.04 -12.40
CA PRO A 21 -14.56 -18.45 -12.73
C PRO A 21 -15.51 -19.38 -13.47
N ALA A 22 -15.01 -20.44 -14.11
CA ALA A 22 -15.84 -21.44 -14.77
C ALA A 22 -16.54 -22.39 -13.78
N ARG A 23 -16.05 -22.48 -12.54
CA ARG A 23 -16.65 -23.31 -11.50
C ARG A 23 -17.79 -22.56 -10.79
N PRO A 24 -19.01 -23.12 -10.69
CA PRO A 24 -20.15 -22.43 -10.09
C PRO A 24 -19.91 -21.91 -8.67
N ARG A 25 -19.20 -22.68 -7.84
CA ARG A 25 -18.87 -22.29 -6.45
C ARG A 25 -17.95 -21.07 -6.40
N ASP A 26 -16.91 -21.07 -7.21
CA ASP A 26 -15.90 -20.01 -7.22
C ASP A 26 -16.51 -18.74 -7.81
N ARG A 27 -17.29 -18.86 -8.89
CA ARG A 27 -18.06 -17.75 -9.47
C ARG A 27 -18.96 -17.08 -8.44
N ALA A 28 -19.75 -17.85 -7.68
CA ALA A 28 -20.61 -17.28 -6.65
C ALA A 28 -19.84 -16.52 -5.55
N CYS A 29 -18.65 -17.02 -5.19
CA CYS A 29 -17.76 -16.34 -4.25
C CYS A 29 -17.23 -15.01 -4.82
N LEU A 30 -16.81 -15.02 -6.09
CA LEU A 30 -16.32 -13.82 -6.79
C LEU A 30 -17.42 -12.76 -6.94
N GLU A 31 -18.63 -13.15 -7.34
CA GLU A 31 -19.79 -12.26 -7.46
C GLU A 31 -20.23 -11.68 -6.11
N ALA A 32 -20.22 -12.49 -5.05
CA ALA A 32 -20.49 -11.98 -3.69
C ALA A 32 -19.44 -10.95 -3.28
N PHE A 33 -18.17 -11.23 -3.59
CA PHE A 33 -17.11 -10.31 -3.26
C PHE A 33 -17.14 -9.02 -4.09
N GLU A 34 -17.52 -9.08 -5.35
CA GLU A 34 -17.70 -7.88 -6.17
C GLU A 34 -18.82 -6.99 -5.64
N ARG A 35 -19.91 -7.57 -5.14
CA ARG A 35 -20.96 -6.82 -4.44
C ARG A 35 -20.47 -6.15 -3.16
N GLU A 36 -19.59 -6.81 -2.39
CA GLU A 36 -18.95 -6.19 -1.22
C GLU A 36 -18.02 -5.01 -1.58
N LEU A 37 -17.52 -4.96 -2.82
CA LEU A 37 -16.68 -3.86 -3.30
C LEU A 37 -17.49 -2.68 -3.85
N ASP A 38 -18.81 -2.83 -4.03
CA ASP A 38 -19.73 -1.75 -4.39
C ASP A 38 -20.00 -0.86 -3.18
N MET A 39 -18.96 -0.11 -2.81
CA MET A 39 -18.95 0.78 -1.66
C MET A 39 -18.02 1.96 -1.93
N PRO A 40 -18.03 3.02 -1.10
CA PRO A 40 -17.04 4.09 -1.20
C PRO A 40 -15.62 3.58 -1.03
N TRP A 41 -14.71 4.17 -1.80
CA TRP A 41 -13.28 3.94 -1.70
C TRP A 41 -12.60 5.15 -1.11
N ALA A 42 -11.39 4.94 -0.60
CA ALA A 42 -10.55 5.96 -0.03
C ALA A 42 -9.18 5.98 -0.71
N LEU A 43 -8.59 7.18 -0.79
CA LEU A 43 -7.18 7.38 -1.09
C LEU A 43 -6.42 7.43 0.23
N TYR A 44 -5.54 6.46 0.44
CA TYR A 44 -4.75 6.36 1.66
C TYR A 44 -3.30 6.78 1.42
N HIS A 45 -2.72 7.49 2.37
CA HIS A 45 -1.26 7.57 2.56
C HIS A 45 -0.84 6.49 3.54
N VAL A 46 0.07 5.60 3.11
CA VAL A 46 0.52 4.47 3.91
C VAL A 46 2.03 4.55 4.06
N ARG A 47 2.48 4.52 5.32
CA ARG A 47 3.90 4.51 5.69
C ARG A 47 4.19 3.32 6.60
N ARG A 48 5.33 2.65 6.38
CA ARG A 48 5.81 1.55 7.23
C ARG A 48 7.28 1.72 7.56
N LEU A 49 7.64 1.39 8.80
CA LEU A 49 9.02 1.39 9.28
C LEU A 49 9.44 0.00 9.74
N PHE A 50 10.56 -0.45 9.21
CA PHE A 50 11.18 -1.73 9.50
C PHE A 50 12.49 -1.44 10.22
N LEU A 51 12.51 -1.59 11.54
CA LEU A 51 13.62 -1.15 12.39
C LEU A 51 14.32 -2.32 13.06
N LEU A 52 15.60 -2.12 13.40
CA LEU A 52 16.35 -3.05 14.24
C LEU A 52 16.39 -2.55 15.69
N SER A 53 16.52 -3.46 16.64
CA SER A 53 16.85 -3.17 18.03
C SER A 53 18.33 -2.80 18.16
N GLY A 54 18.76 -2.35 19.34
CA GLY A 54 20.18 -2.14 19.63
C GLY A 54 21.02 -3.43 19.55
N SER A 55 20.41 -4.61 19.71
CA SER A 55 21.04 -5.92 19.53
C SER A 55 21.04 -6.40 18.06
N GLY A 56 20.50 -5.62 17.12
CA GLY A 56 20.40 -5.98 15.70
C GLY A 56 19.22 -6.88 15.34
N GLU A 57 18.31 -7.15 16.28
CA GLU A 57 17.11 -7.96 16.04
C GLU A 57 16.00 -7.13 15.38
N ARG A 58 15.11 -7.79 14.61
CA ARG A 58 13.99 -7.11 13.97
C ARG A 58 12.95 -6.67 14.99
N ARG A 59 12.63 -5.38 15.04
CA ARG A 59 11.50 -4.83 15.80
C ARG A 59 10.18 -5.06 15.06
N PRO A 60 9.04 -5.04 15.77
CA PRO A 60 7.73 -4.95 15.14
C PRO A 60 7.67 -3.80 14.14
N VAL A 61 7.05 -4.05 12.97
CA VAL A 61 6.91 -3.04 11.91
C VAL A 61 5.95 -1.96 12.40
N MET A 62 6.45 -0.72 12.46
CA MET A 62 5.61 0.42 12.78
C MET A 62 4.85 0.89 11.54
N ARG A 63 3.64 1.39 11.72
CA ARG A 63 2.72 1.76 10.63
C ARG A 63 2.08 3.11 10.90
N SER A 64 1.88 3.85 9.82
CA SER A 64 0.99 5.00 9.74
C SER A 64 0.09 4.81 8.51
N THR A 65 -1.20 5.07 8.67
CA THR A 65 -2.19 5.03 7.60
C THR A 65 -3.16 6.18 7.82
N GLU A 66 -3.29 7.01 6.81
CA GLU A 66 -4.14 8.20 6.81
C GLU A 66 -5.05 8.18 5.59
N CYS A 67 -6.33 8.41 5.80
CA CYS A 67 -7.35 8.59 4.78
C CYS A 67 -7.34 10.03 4.29
N LEU A 68 -6.88 10.26 3.06
CA LEU A 68 -6.77 11.61 2.49
C LEU A 68 -8.04 12.07 1.77
N ASP A 69 -8.79 11.13 1.20
CA ASP A 69 -10.00 11.42 0.41
C ASP A 69 -10.89 10.18 0.33
N ILE A 70 -12.19 10.39 0.11
CA ILE A 70 -13.19 9.32 -0.07
C ILE A 70 -14.03 9.63 -1.31
N GLY A 71 -14.25 8.63 -2.16
CA GLY A 71 -15.01 8.81 -3.39
C GLY A 71 -15.19 7.54 -4.20
N ARG A 72 -15.48 7.71 -5.50
CA ARG A 72 -15.59 6.60 -6.43
C ARG A 72 -14.21 6.07 -6.82
N PRO A 73 -14.03 4.74 -6.97
CA PRO A 73 -12.73 4.12 -7.23
C PRO A 73 -12.00 4.77 -8.41
N GLN A 74 -12.68 4.89 -9.56
CA GLN A 74 -12.08 5.41 -10.80
C GLN A 74 -11.67 6.88 -10.68
N GLN A 75 -12.44 7.68 -9.94
CA GLN A 75 -12.11 9.09 -9.74
C GLN A 75 -10.87 9.25 -8.87
N LEU A 76 -10.78 8.49 -7.78
CA LEU A 76 -9.61 8.49 -6.90
C LEU A 76 -8.37 7.96 -7.62
N ALA A 77 -8.51 6.90 -8.41
CA ALA A 77 -7.42 6.35 -9.22
C ALA A 77 -6.90 7.37 -10.23
N GLN A 78 -7.79 8.00 -10.99
CA GLN A 78 -7.41 9.03 -11.95
C GLN A 78 -6.74 10.23 -11.28
N ARG A 79 -7.24 10.66 -10.11
CA ARG A 79 -6.64 11.74 -9.32
C ARG A 79 -5.21 11.38 -8.91
N LEU A 80 -5.00 10.17 -8.38
CA LEU A 80 -3.67 9.70 -7.98
C LEU A 80 -2.72 9.65 -9.18
N ILE A 81 -3.14 9.02 -10.28
CA ILE A 81 -2.35 8.93 -11.53
C ILE A 81 -1.92 10.33 -11.99
N THR A 82 -2.89 11.25 -12.11
CA THR A 82 -2.64 12.61 -12.61
C THR A 82 -1.63 13.37 -11.74
N VAL A 83 -1.72 13.23 -10.41
CA VAL A 83 -0.78 13.88 -9.49
C VAL A 83 0.59 13.23 -9.57
N SER A 84 0.66 11.89 -9.54
CA SER A 84 1.92 11.15 -9.60
C SER A 84 2.70 11.41 -10.89
N GLU A 85 2.02 11.47 -12.05
CA GLU A 85 2.63 11.81 -13.33
C GLU A 85 3.29 13.19 -13.31
N ARG A 86 2.62 14.20 -12.73
CA ARG A 86 3.18 15.56 -12.58
C ARG A 86 4.44 15.60 -11.73
N HIS A 87 4.59 14.65 -10.82
CA HIS A 87 5.73 14.54 -9.91
C HIS A 87 6.75 13.47 -10.33
N GLY A 88 6.57 12.82 -11.49
CA GLY A 88 7.48 11.77 -11.97
C GLY A 88 7.49 10.52 -11.09
N VAL A 89 6.36 10.18 -10.46
CA VAL A 89 6.21 8.99 -9.61
C VAL A 89 5.48 7.91 -10.40
N ASP A 90 6.05 6.71 -10.45
CA ASP A 90 5.44 5.55 -11.09
C ASP A 90 4.15 5.11 -10.37
N VAL A 91 3.14 4.75 -11.18
CA VAL A 91 1.83 4.30 -10.68
C VAL A 91 1.48 2.93 -11.26
N GLU A 92 1.21 1.98 -10.37
CA GLU A 92 0.53 0.72 -10.72
C GLU A 92 -0.98 1.00 -10.81
N HIS A 93 -1.61 0.62 -11.93
CA HIS A 93 -3.05 0.84 -12.13
C HIS A 93 -3.75 -0.43 -12.63
N ASP A 94 -4.87 -0.77 -11.98
CA ASP A 94 -5.83 -1.79 -12.39
C ASP A 94 -7.16 -1.10 -12.73
N PRO A 95 -7.43 -0.86 -14.03
CA PRO A 95 -8.60 -0.08 -14.47
C PRO A 95 -9.92 -0.81 -14.23
N LEU A 96 -9.91 -2.15 -14.14
CA LEU A 96 -11.13 -2.95 -13.96
C LEU A 96 -11.77 -2.66 -12.60
N TYR A 97 -10.95 -2.46 -11.57
CA TYR A 97 -11.43 -2.20 -10.20
C TYR A 97 -11.14 -0.78 -9.71
N GLY A 98 -10.60 0.10 -10.56
CA GLY A 98 -10.24 1.46 -10.18
C GLY A 98 -9.18 1.50 -9.07
N ARG A 99 -8.19 0.61 -9.12
CA ARG A 99 -7.08 0.61 -8.14
C ARG A 99 -5.88 1.32 -8.71
N ALA A 100 -5.37 2.30 -7.99
CA ALA A 100 -4.07 2.90 -8.25
C ALA A 100 -3.17 2.79 -7.02
N ARG A 101 -1.87 2.60 -7.24
CA ARG A 101 -0.82 2.65 -6.23
C ARG A 101 0.38 3.41 -6.74
N ALA A 102 0.80 4.44 -6.02
CA ALA A 102 2.01 5.20 -6.31
C ALA A 102 3.04 4.99 -5.21
N TRP A 103 4.26 4.58 -5.57
CA TRP A 103 5.34 4.33 -4.61
C TRP A 103 6.23 5.56 -4.48
N LEU A 104 6.18 6.26 -3.35
CA LEU A 104 7.17 7.30 -3.04
C LEU A 104 8.48 6.70 -2.54
N ARG A 105 8.38 5.59 -1.79
CA ARG A 105 9.52 4.84 -1.29
C ARG A 105 9.21 3.35 -1.34
N PRO A 106 9.67 2.62 -2.38
CA PRO A 106 9.41 1.21 -2.49
C PRO A 106 10.14 0.43 -1.41
N ARG A 107 9.58 -0.73 -1.04
CA ARG A 107 10.19 -1.65 -0.09
C ARG A 107 11.56 -2.11 -0.57
N ARG A 108 12.53 -2.15 0.35
CA ARG A 108 13.87 -2.67 0.13
C ARG A 108 14.05 -4.04 0.80
N GLU A 109 15.15 -4.71 0.52
CA GLU A 109 15.47 -6.00 1.15
C GLU A 109 16.15 -5.84 2.51
N ALA A 110 16.98 -4.80 2.65
CA ALA A 110 17.77 -4.56 3.85
C ALA A 110 16.99 -3.80 4.94
N TRP A 111 17.27 -4.14 6.19
CA TRP A 111 16.81 -3.40 7.37
C TRP A 111 17.98 -2.58 7.95
N PRO A 112 17.73 -1.41 8.56
CA PRO A 112 16.43 -0.75 8.68
C PRO A 112 15.97 -0.10 7.36
N MET A 113 14.66 0.04 7.18
CA MET A 113 14.09 0.70 6.00
C MET A 113 12.73 1.33 6.26
N ALA A 114 12.37 2.28 5.39
CA ALA A 114 11.05 2.88 5.31
C ALA A 114 10.38 2.51 3.98
N GLU A 115 9.06 2.36 4.01
CA GLU A 115 8.19 2.19 2.85
C GLU A 115 7.12 3.29 2.88
N GLU A 116 6.84 3.88 1.73
CA GLU A 116 5.87 4.97 1.57
C GLU A 116 5.13 4.82 0.25
N LEU A 117 3.80 4.88 0.31
CA LEU A 117 2.95 4.80 -0.86
C LEU A 117 1.63 5.55 -0.67
N PHE A 118 1.04 5.94 -1.79
CA PHE A 118 -0.38 6.27 -1.88
C PHE A 118 -1.13 5.13 -2.55
N VAL A 119 -2.33 4.82 -2.09
CA VAL A 119 -3.13 3.72 -2.64
C VAL A 119 -4.62 3.98 -2.53
N THR A 120 -5.37 3.59 -3.55
CA THR A 120 -6.84 3.54 -3.48
C THR A 120 -7.30 2.17 -2.99
N ALA A 121 -8.19 2.12 -2.01
CA ALA A 121 -8.77 0.89 -1.49
C ALA A 121 -10.19 1.14 -0.94
N PRO A 122 -11.00 0.10 -0.69
CA PRO A 122 -12.29 0.27 0.00
C PRO A 122 -12.14 1.04 1.31
N ALA A 123 -13.06 1.97 1.58
CA ALA A 123 -13.02 2.89 2.72
C ALA A 123 -13.40 2.19 4.05
N ARG A 124 -12.60 1.19 4.45
CA ARG A 124 -12.78 0.38 5.67
C ARG A 124 -11.67 0.60 6.69
N VAL A 125 -10.52 1.07 6.24
CA VAL A 125 -9.36 1.29 7.12
C VAL A 125 -9.53 2.63 7.82
N ILE A 126 -9.47 2.59 9.14
CA ILE A 126 -9.47 3.77 10.01
C ILE A 126 -8.05 4.30 10.11
N ASP A 127 -7.93 5.62 10.20
CA ASP A 127 -6.67 6.30 10.45
C ASP A 127 -6.00 5.74 11.70
N LYS A 128 -4.72 5.43 11.56
CA LYS A 128 -3.95 4.88 12.66
C LYS A 128 -2.49 5.19 12.48
N GLN A 129 -1.84 5.45 13.60
CA GLN A 129 -0.42 5.68 13.66
C GLN A 129 0.12 5.11 14.95
N ASP A 130 1.18 4.30 14.84
CA ASP A 130 1.87 3.79 16.02
C ASP A 130 2.50 4.94 16.82
N MET A 131 2.54 4.76 18.14
CA MET A 131 3.15 5.74 19.04
C MET A 131 4.62 5.98 18.64
N HIS A 132 5.04 7.25 18.62
CA HIS A 132 6.37 7.71 18.19
C HIS A 132 6.74 7.49 16.71
N PHE A 133 5.79 7.12 15.84
CA PHE A 133 6.06 6.88 14.41
C PHE A 133 6.84 8.02 13.74
N GLU A 134 6.38 9.27 13.86
CA GLU A 134 7.06 10.41 13.22
C GLU A 134 8.50 10.59 13.71
N ARG A 135 8.75 10.39 15.01
CA ARG A 135 10.09 10.50 15.56
C ARG A 135 11.04 9.48 14.93
N GLU A 136 10.62 8.21 14.86
CA GLU A 136 11.42 7.14 14.27
C GLU A 136 11.53 7.29 12.75
N TRP A 137 10.47 7.80 12.10
CA TRP A 137 10.45 8.13 10.67
C TRP A 137 11.51 9.17 10.34
N HIS A 138 11.47 10.31 11.02
CA HIS A 138 12.46 11.37 10.85
C HIS A 138 13.86 10.90 11.24
N ALA A 139 14.03 10.12 12.31
CA ALA A 139 15.34 9.59 12.70
C ALA A 139 15.93 8.66 11.65
N LEU A 140 15.12 7.75 11.07
CA LEU A 140 15.59 6.86 10.02
C LEU A 140 15.92 7.60 8.73
N LEU A 141 15.06 8.55 8.32
CA LEU A 141 15.28 9.31 7.08
C LEU A 141 16.41 10.34 7.21
N SER A 142 16.61 10.93 8.38
CA SER A 142 17.77 11.82 8.64
C SER A 142 19.07 11.05 8.88
N GLY A 143 18.99 9.85 9.48
CA GLY A 143 20.11 8.92 9.62
C GLY A 143 20.54 8.23 8.32
N SER A 144 19.69 8.28 7.28
CA SER A 144 20.02 7.90 5.90
C SER A 144 20.69 9.04 5.12
N ALA A 145 21.47 9.88 5.81
CA ALA A 145 22.49 10.70 5.18
C ALA A 145 23.47 9.77 4.46
N ALA A 146 23.22 9.54 3.17
CA ALA A 146 24.31 9.60 2.22
C ALA A 146 25.08 10.89 2.55
N ARG A 147 26.23 10.75 3.22
CA ARG A 147 27.22 11.82 3.27
C ARG A 147 27.51 12.14 1.80
N LEU A 148 27.09 13.30 1.32
CA LEU A 148 27.75 13.89 0.16
C LEU A 148 29.23 14.04 0.57
N PRO A 149 30.19 13.47 -0.17
CA PRO A 149 31.58 13.82 0.04
C PRO A 149 31.73 15.24 -0.49
N LEU A 150 31.61 16.23 0.40
CA LEU A 150 32.19 17.55 0.16
C LEU A 150 33.62 17.48 0.68
N ALA A 151 34.50 17.04 -0.22
CA ALA A 151 35.86 17.55 -0.31
C ALA A 151 35.90 18.44 -1.55
#